data_AF-A0A0F8XCT7-F1
#
_entry.id   AF-A0A0F8XCT7-F1
#
_cell.length_a   1.000
_cell.length_b   1.000
_cell.length_c   1.000
_cell.angle_alpha   90.00
_cell.angle_beta   90.00
_cell.angle_gamma   90.00
#
_symmetry.space_group_name_H-M   'P 1'
#
loop_
_entity.id
_entity.type
_entity.pdbx_description
1 polymer ?
#
loop_
_entity_poly.entity_id
_entity_poly.type
_entity_poly.pdbx_seq_one_letter_code
_entity_poly.pdbx_strand_id
1 'polypeptide(L)'
;LDVSSMYPSLMQSNLYPVQLIAYAEKTPLRRLRQLQDRYYIVADVDIVTNVPAYPMRYNKHLAFPVGRFRTILQGPELAYAFAHRAVKRCYRSAVYYKADIFSAYVNDLYAMRRQYQEDGNEPFTYLTKRLLNSLYGKFGQRSFIYEEIGDCDVEDCWQRELVVNGEVDTVTEFAFGGKVYIRRRGEEAQESFPAISGAVTAYGRMLLWELIEQAGRGNVFYVDTDSLLVNTEGYERLKALIDPDKLGGLHLDRIASKVIIFGLKDYSVEGKRKVKGVKSKAVKVGEHAWIEEKWERFHSALRRGTLEDYRIRLSPKVLKLPYDKGIVQEGGSIEPFKLERV
;
A
#
# COMPACT_ATOMS: atom_id res chain seq x y z
N LEU A 1 -1.87 16.85 -9.19
CA LEU A 1 -3.07 16.15 -9.67
C LEU A 1 -3.32 14.96 -8.76
N ASP A 2 -4.58 14.62 -8.52
CA ASP A 2 -4.98 13.53 -7.62
C ASP A 2 -6.19 12.78 -8.18
N VAL A 3 -6.27 11.46 -7.95
CA VAL A 3 -7.37 10.62 -8.42
C VAL A 3 -8.41 10.47 -7.31
N SER A 4 -9.59 11.05 -7.52
CA SER A 4 -10.68 11.06 -6.55
C SER A 4 -11.14 9.66 -6.16
N SER A 5 -10.83 9.22 -4.94
CA SER A 5 -11.22 7.89 -4.42
C SER A 5 -10.75 6.75 -5.35
N MET A 6 -9.46 6.77 -5.72
CA MET A 6 -8.86 5.82 -6.66
C MET A 6 -9.17 4.35 -6.38
N TYR A 7 -9.00 3.87 -5.14
CA TYR A 7 -9.27 2.44 -4.86
C TYR A 7 -10.75 2.09 -4.98
N PRO A 8 -11.69 2.85 -4.39
CA PRO A 8 -13.12 2.66 -4.64
C PRO A 8 -13.51 2.67 -6.12
N SER A 9 -12.97 3.58 -6.93
CA SER A 9 -13.30 3.63 -8.36
C SER A 9 -12.82 2.38 -9.09
N LEU A 10 -11.61 1.92 -8.78
CA LEU A 10 -11.07 0.70 -9.37
C LEU A 10 -11.87 -0.52 -8.93
N MET A 11 -12.25 -0.59 -7.66
CA MET A 11 -13.14 -1.62 -7.10
C MET A 11 -14.44 -1.70 -7.90
N GLN A 12 -15.05 -0.57 -8.21
CA GLN A 12 -16.27 -0.51 -9.01
C GLN A 12 -16.06 -0.90 -10.48
N SER A 13 -14.94 -0.52 -11.10
CA SER A 13 -14.79 -0.61 -12.55
C SER A 13 -14.10 -1.89 -13.05
N ASN A 14 -13.77 -2.86 -12.19
CA ASN A 14 -12.95 -4.01 -12.54
C ASN A 14 -13.48 -5.35 -12.02
N LEU A 15 -12.93 -6.44 -12.56
CA LEU A 15 -13.18 -7.80 -12.10
C LEU A 15 -12.04 -8.29 -11.20
N TYR A 16 -12.39 -9.06 -10.18
CA TYR A 16 -11.52 -9.49 -9.09
C TYR A 16 -11.48 -11.00 -8.95
N PRO A 17 -10.36 -11.59 -8.51
CA PRO A 17 -10.26 -13.03 -8.26
C PRO A 17 -11.20 -13.45 -7.12
N VAL A 18 -12.07 -14.42 -7.36
CA VAL A 18 -13.07 -14.89 -6.36
C VAL A 18 -12.94 -16.35 -5.97
N GLN A 19 -12.29 -17.17 -6.79
CA GLN A 19 -12.15 -18.60 -6.54
C GLN A 19 -10.94 -19.14 -7.28
N LEU A 20 -10.06 -19.86 -6.57
CA LEU A 20 -8.93 -20.54 -7.19
C LEU A 20 -9.44 -21.73 -8.01
N ILE A 21 -9.08 -21.77 -9.29
CA ILE A 21 -9.43 -22.84 -10.22
C ILE A 21 -8.28 -23.84 -10.32
N ALA A 22 -7.07 -23.31 -10.49
CA ALA A 22 -5.89 -24.13 -10.72
C ALA A 22 -4.63 -23.43 -10.22
N TYR A 23 -3.73 -24.25 -9.68
CA TYR A 23 -2.33 -23.90 -9.47
C TYR A 23 -1.48 -24.80 -10.35
N ALA A 24 -0.50 -24.22 -11.02
CA ALA A 24 0.42 -24.97 -11.86
C ALA A 24 1.84 -24.41 -11.77
N GLU A 25 2.81 -25.32 -11.77
CA GLU A 25 4.22 -24.98 -11.95
C GLU A 25 4.61 -25.00 -13.42
N LYS A 26 5.60 -24.18 -13.77
CA LYS A 26 6.22 -24.09 -15.11
C LYS A 26 5.19 -23.89 -16.23
N THR A 27 4.12 -23.13 -15.96
CA THR A 27 3.05 -22.90 -16.92
C THR A 27 3.58 -22.27 -18.22
N PRO A 28 3.32 -22.87 -19.39
CA PRO A 28 3.76 -22.31 -20.66
C PRO A 28 3.18 -20.90 -20.90
N LEU A 29 4.02 -19.96 -21.37
CA LEU A 29 3.59 -18.56 -21.60
C LEU A 29 2.43 -18.44 -22.59
N ARG A 30 2.36 -19.34 -23.59
CA ARG A 30 1.23 -19.41 -24.53
C ARG A 30 -0.08 -19.70 -23.80
N ARG A 31 -0.06 -20.62 -22.83
CA ARG A 31 -1.23 -20.99 -22.05
C ARG A 31 -1.67 -19.84 -21.14
N LEU A 32 -0.73 -19.16 -20.48
CA LEU A 32 -1.04 -17.98 -19.67
C LEU A 32 -1.72 -16.87 -20.50
N ARG A 33 -1.18 -16.57 -21.69
CA ARG A 33 -1.78 -15.59 -22.61
C ARG A 33 -3.19 -15.97 -23.06
N GLN A 34 -3.48 -17.26 -23.27
CA GLN A 34 -4.82 -17.71 -23.62
C GLN A 34 -5.81 -17.60 -22.44
N LEU A 35 -5.32 -17.79 -21.21
CA LEU A 35 -6.16 -17.79 -20.02
C LEU A 35 -6.44 -16.39 -19.47
N GLN A 36 -5.55 -15.40 -19.68
CA GLN A 36 -5.65 -14.07 -19.06
C GLN A 36 -6.94 -13.32 -19.42
N ASP A 37 -7.49 -13.55 -20.62
CA ASP A 37 -8.69 -12.85 -21.08
C ASP A 37 -9.92 -13.31 -20.30
N ARG A 38 -9.98 -14.62 -19.99
CA ARG A 38 -11.11 -15.26 -19.30
C ARG A 38 -10.96 -15.30 -17.79
N TYR A 39 -9.74 -15.43 -17.29
CA TYR A 39 -9.45 -15.66 -15.87
C TYR A 39 -8.59 -14.55 -15.28
N TYR A 40 -8.59 -14.45 -13.96
CA TYR A 40 -7.60 -13.64 -13.26
C TYR A 40 -6.39 -14.50 -12.92
N ILE A 41 -5.19 -14.03 -13.25
CA ILE A 41 -3.96 -14.81 -13.09
C ILE A 41 -2.99 -14.05 -12.20
N VAL A 42 -2.44 -14.75 -11.21
CA VAL A 42 -1.25 -14.31 -10.47
C VAL A 42 -0.10 -15.21 -10.87
N ALA A 43 1.00 -14.64 -11.35
CA ALA A 43 2.11 -15.41 -11.88
C ALA A 43 3.46 -14.93 -11.37
N ASP A 44 4.30 -15.89 -10.99
CA ASP A 44 5.71 -15.71 -10.66
C ASP A 44 6.53 -15.88 -11.95
N VAL A 45 7.17 -14.80 -12.38
CA VAL A 45 7.71 -14.66 -13.74
C VAL A 45 9.07 -13.97 -13.78
N ASP A 46 9.90 -14.35 -14.76
CA ASP A 46 11.04 -13.54 -15.18
C ASP A 46 10.54 -12.43 -16.12
N ILE A 47 10.91 -11.19 -15.81
CA ILE A 47 10.64 -10.02 -16.63
C ILE A 47 11.95 -9.48 -17.20
N VAL A 48 11.90 -9.00 -18.44
CA VAL A 48 12.92 -8.12 -19.03
C VAL A 48 12.24 -6.84 -19.51
N THR A 49 12.66 -5.69 -19.00
CA THR A 49 12.01 -4.40 -19.25
C THR A 49 13.00 -3.24 -19.23
N ASN A 50 12.71 -2.19 -19.99
CA ASN A 50 13.41 -0.89 -19.91
C ASN A 50 12.57 0.20 -19.23
N VAL A 51 11.38 -0.17 -18.74
CA VAL A 51 10.46 0.74 -18.04
C VAL A 51 10.19 0.27 -16.61
N PRO A 52 10.16 1.17 -15.62
CA PRO A 52 9.94 0.85 -14.20
C PRO A 52 8.45 0.66 -13.88
N ALA A 53 7.79 -0.24 -14.60
CA ALA A 53 6.34 -0.48 -14.48
C ALA A 53 5.98 -1.61 -13.51
N TYR A 54 6.89 -2.56 -13.30
CA TYR A 54 6.60 -3.81 -12.60
C TYR A 54 7.07 -3.76 -11.15
N PRO A 55 6.20 -4.03 -10.18
CA PRO A 55 6.60 -4.02 -8.77
C PRO A 55 7.49 -5.21 -8.45
N MET A 56 8.43 -5.03 -7.52
CA MET A 56 9.20 -6.09 -6.89
C MET A 56 9.45 -5.74 -5.43
N ARG A 57 9.44 -6.75 -4.55
CA ARG A 57 10.00 -6.58 -3.21
C ARG A 57 11.52 -6.73 -3.28
N TYR A 58 12.25 -5.64 -3.11
CA TYR A 58 13.71 -5.58 -3.16
C TYR A 58 14.23 -4.91 -1.88
N ASN A 59 15.21 -5.51 -1.20
CA ASN A 59 15.75 -5.03 0.08
C ASN A 59 14.68 -4.69 1.14
N LYS A 60 13.63 -5.52 1.24
CA LYS A 60 12.45 -5.33 2.13
C LYS A 60 11.49 -4.20 1.73
N HIS A 61 11.77 -3.45 0.66
CA HIS A 61 10.94 -2.37 0.15
C HIS A 61 10.25 -2.73 -1.17
N LEU A 62 9.15 -2.05 -1.48
CA LEU A 62 8.56 -2.09 -2.81
C LEU A 62 9.37 -1.17 -3.74
N ALA A 63 9.91 -1.73 -4.81
CA ALA A 63 10.68 -1.02 -5.84
C ALA A 63 10.13 -1.35 -7.24
N PHE A 64 10.56 -0.57 -8.23
CA PHE A 64 10.18 -0.72 -9.64
C PHE A 64 11.44 -0.72 -10.53
N PRO A 65 12.20 -1.82 -10.53
CA PRO A 65 13.47 -1.91 -11.26
C PRO A 65 13.28 -2.03 -12.78
N VAL A 66 14.39 -1.86 -13.50
CA VAL A 66 14.54 -2.16 -14.93
C VAL A 66 15.59 -3.25 -15.14
N GLY A 67 15.75 -3.73 -16.37
CA GLY A 67 16.63 -4.86 -16.70
C GLY A 67 15.90 -6.19 -16.57
N ARG A 68 16.57 -7.20 -16.00
CA ARG A 68 16.09 -8.57 -15.87
C ARG A 68 15.97 -9.00 -14.40
N PHE A 69 14.77 -9.40 -13.99
CA PHE A 69 14.50 -9.83 -12.62
C PHE A 69 13.26 -10.72 -12.53
N ARG A 70 13.19 -11.54 -11.47
CA ARG A 70 12.00 -12.32 -11.11
C ARG A 70 11.07 -11.52 -10.20
N THR A 71 9.78 -11.55 -10.51
CA THR A 71 8.74 -10.94 -9.66
C THR A 71 7.41 -11.69 -9.76
N ILE A 72 6.46 -11.35 -8.89
CA ILE A 72 5.09 -11.85 -8.93
C ILE A 72 4.20 -10.73 -9.47
N LEU A 73 3.54 -10.98 -10.59
CA LEU A 73 2.61 -10.05 -11.23
C LEU A 73 1.17 -10.47 -11.02
N GLN A 74 0.34 -9.47 -10.77
CA GLN A 74 -1.11 -9.56 -10.71
C GLN A 74 -1.71 -9.42 -12.11
N GLY A 75 -2.97 -9.84 -12.31
CA GLY A 75 -3.65 -9.88 -13.61
C GLY A 75 -3.39 -8.68 -14.54
N PRO A 76 -3.68 -7.42 -14.13
CA PRO A 76 -3.45 -6.25 -14.99
C PRO A 76 -1.97 -5.99 -15.29
N GLU A 77 -1.07 -6.22 -14.33
CA GLU A 77 0.37 -6.07 -14.53
C GLU A 77 0.93 -7.14 -15.48
N LEU A 78 0.42 -8.38 -15.36
CA LEU A 78 0.78 -9.49 -16.22
C LEU A 78 0.28 -9.27 -17.66
N ALA A 79 -0.94 -8.73 -17.82
CA ALA A 79 -1.47 -8.34 -19.11
C ALA A 79 -0.61 -7.25 -19.78
N TYR A 80 -0.25 -6.20 -19.02
CA TYR A 80 0.68 -5.17 -19.48
C TYR A 80 2.05 -5.78 -19.88
N ALA A 81 2.57 -6.70 -19.07
CA ALA A 81 3.82 -7.40 -19.36
C ALA A 81 3.76 -8.24 -20.64
N PHE A 82 2.65 -8.90 -20.92
CA PHE A 82 2.48 -9.67 -22.15
C PHE A 82 2.37 -8.77 -23.38
N ALA A 83 1.63 -7.66 -23.29
CA ALA A 83 1.51 -6.67 -24.36
C ALA A 83 2.89 -6.10 -24.77
N HIS A 84 3.76 -5.88 -23.78
CA HIS A 84 5.12 -5.36 -24.00
C HIS A 84 6.18 -6.45 -24.20
N ARG A 85 5.78 -7.73 -24.38
CA ARG A 85 6.67 -8.89 -24.53
C ARG A 85 7.74 -8.99 -23.43
N ALA A 86 7.43 -8.50 -22.22
CA ALA A 86 8.34 -8.40 -21.11
C ALA A 86 8.52 -9.75 -20.37
N VAL A 87 7.47 -10.58 -20.33
CA VAL A 87 7.50 -11.91 -19.70
C VAL A 87 8.37 -12.89 -20.50
N LYS A 88 9.41 -13.43 -19.87
CA LYS A 88 10.34 -14.40 -20.51
C LYS A 88 10.16 -15.83 -20.02
N ARG A 89 9.70 -16.01 -18.79
CA ARG A 89 9.48 -17.32 -18.17
C ARG A 89 8.44 -17.21 -17.08
N CYS A 90 7.63 -18.25 -16.89
CA CYS A 90 6.79 -18.41 -15.71
C CYS A 90 7.27 -19.63 -14.90
N TYR A 91 7.39 -19.44 -13.59
CA TYR A 91 7.77 -20.49 -12.64
C TYR A 91 6.54 -21.16 -12.03
N ARG A 92 5.52 -20.37 -11.70
CA ARG A 92 4.24 -20.84 -11.16
C ARG A 92 3.16 -19.82 -11.41
N SER A 93 1.92 -20.29 -11.51
CA SER A 93 0.75 -19.45 -11.71
C SER A 93 -0.44 -20.00 -10.94
N ALA A 94 -1.20 -19.08 -10.33
CA ALA A 94 -2.53 -19.34 -9.80
C ALA A 94 -3.57 -18.69 -10.71
N VAL A 95 -4.58 -19.47 -11.10
CA VAL A 95 -5.65 -19.06 -12.02
C VAL A 95 -6.96 -19.04 -11.25
N TYR A 96 -7.69 -17.93 -11.34
CA TYR A 96 -8.91 -17.68 -10.59
C TYR A 96 -10.07 -17.35 -11.52
N TYR A 97 -11.29 -17.71 -11.11
CA TYR A 97 -12.48 -17.04 -11.64
C TYR A 97 -12.43 -15.57 -11.25
N LYS A 98 -12.92 -14.71 -12.14
CA LYS A 98 -13.01 -13.27 -11.90
C LYS A 98 -14.45 -12.80 -12.03
N ALA A 99 -14.88 -11.99 -11.08
CA ALA A 99 -16.22 -11.45 -11.03
C ALA A 99 -16.19 -10.01 -10.51
N ASP A 100 -17.28 -9.30 -10.75
CA ASP A 100 -17.57 -8.05 -10.05
C ASP A 100 -18.09 -8.40 -8.66
N ILE A 101 -17.34 -7.98 -7.63
CA ILE A 101 -17.66 -8.21 -6.22
C ILE A 101 -17.79 -6.91 -5.42
N PHE A 102 -17.63 -5.75 -6.07
CA PHE A 102 -17.52 -4.48 -5.38
C PHE A 102 -18.42 -3.39 -5.92
N SER A 103 -18.93 -3.47 -7.16
CA SER A 103 -19.75 -2.39 -7.72
C SER A 103 -20.93 -2.03 -6.83
N ALA A 104 -21.71 -3.02 -6.38
CA ALA A 104 -22.84 -2.78 -5.48
C ALA A 104 -22.40 -2.07 -4.19
N TYR A 105 -21.37 -2.62 -3.52
CA TYR A 105 -20.81 -2.03 -2.30
C TYR A 105 -20.34 -0.58 -2.49
N VAL A 106 -19.62 -0.29 -3.58
CA VAL A 106 -19.10 1.05 -3.85
C VAL A 106 -20.23 2.00 -4.21
N ASN A 107 -21.19 1.59 -5.05
CA ASN A 107 -22.34 2.40 -5.43
C ASN A 107 -23.15 2.83 -4.21
N ASP A 108 -23.50 1.88 -3.36
CA ASP A 108 -24.34 2.13 -2.18
C ASP A 108 -23.62 3.05 -1.19
N LEU A 109 -22.38 2.73 -0.82
CA LEU A 109 -21.63 3.55 0.14
C LEU A 109 -21.25 4.93 -0.41
N TYR A 110 -20.99 5.04 -1.72
CA TYR A 110 -20.69 6.33 -2.34
C TYR A 110 -21.95 7.20 -2.39
N ALA A 111 -23.12 6.65 -2.73
CA ALA A 111 -24.39 7.35 -2.68
C ALA A 111 -24.71 7.84 -1.27
N MET A 112 -24.60 6.96 -0.26
CA MET A 112 -24.76 7.35 1.16
C MET A 112 -23.79 8.46 1.56
N ARG A 113 -22.52 8.35 1.16
CA ARG A 113 -21.52 9.39 1.46
C ARG A 113 -21.92 10.75 0.87
N ARG A 114 -22.41 10.78 -0.38
CA ARG A 114 -22.87 12.01 -1.04
C ARG A 114 -24.04 12.64 -0.29
N GLN A 115 -25.03 11.84 0.08
CA GLN A 115 -26.16 12.30 0.89
C GLN A 115 -25.70 12.89 2.23
N TYR A 116 -24.83 12.19 2.97
CA TYR A 116 -24.32 12.71 4.25
C TYR A 116 -23.50 13.99 4.10
N GLN A 117 -22.84 14.21 2.95
CA GLN A 117 -22.16 15.48 2.68
C GLN A 117 -23.15 16.62 2.45
N GLU A 118 -24.24 16.36 1.72
CA GLU A 118 -25.31 17.33 1.47
C GLU A 118 -26.05 17.69 2.76
N ASP A 119 -26.27 16.71 3.64
CA ASP A 119 -26.91 16.90 4.95
C ASP A 119 -25.98 17.55 6.01
N GLY A 120 -24.71 17.82 5.68
CA GLY A 120 -23.71 18.33 6.64
C GLY A 120 -23.33 17.34 7.74
N ASN A 121 -23.60 16.05 7.55
CA ASN A 121 -23.32 14.99 8.51
C ASN A 121 -21.85 14.52 8.41
N GLU A 122 -20.94 15.28 9.02
CA GLU A 122 -19.50 15.01 8.99
C GLU A 122 -19.12 13.62 9.55
N PRO A 123 -19.66 13.14 10.69
CA PRO A 123 -19.32 11.81 11.22
C PRO A 123 -19.60 10.68 10.23
N PHE A 124 -20.77 10.69 9.59
CA PHE A 124 -21.15 9.63 8.66
C PHE A 124 -20.46 9.77 7.30
N THR A 125 -20.17 11.00 6.85
CA THR A 125 -19.29 11.26 5.71
C THR A 125 -17.91 10.63 5.93
N TYR A 126 -17.35 10.79 7.13
CA TYR A 126 -16.07 10.21 7.48
C TYR A 126 -16.12 8.68 7.57
N LEU A 127 -17.16 8.12 8.21
CA LEU A 127 -17.35 6.68 8.36
C LEU A 127 -17.46 5.98 7.00
N THR A 128 -18.36 6.46 6.14
CA THR A 128 -18.56 5.91 4.78
C THR A 128 -17.30 6.00 3.95
N LYS A 129 -16.58 7.14 3.99
CA LYS A 129 -15.27 7.27 3.34
C LYS A 129 -14.26 6.23 3.85
N ARG A 130 -14.23 5.96 5.16
CA ARG A 130 -13.31 4.95 5.73
C ARG A 130 -13.67 3.54 5.28
N LEU A 131 -14.94 3.18 5.32
CA LEU A 131 -15.43 1.87 4.88
C LEU A 131 -15.00 1.61 3.43
N LEU A 132 -15.33 2.54 2.52
CA LEU A 132 -14.94 2.50 1.10
C LEU A 132 -13.44 2.23 0.90
N ASN A 133 -12.57 2.91 1.65
CA ASN A 133 -11.12 2.81 1.47
C ASN A 133 -10.47 1.64 2.22
N SER A 134 -11.16 1.03 3.19
CA SER A 134 -10.60 0.01 4.06
C SER A 134 -10.95 -1.43 3.65
N LEU A 135 -12.05 -1.62 2.90
CA LEU A 135 -12.57 -2.96 2.60
C LEU A 135 -11.53 -3.85 1.91
N TYR A 136 -10.87 -3.35 0.86
CA TYR A 136 -9.88 -4.17 0.16
C TYR A 136 -8.72 -4.60 1.08
N GLY A 137 -8.37 -3.78 2.06
CA GLY A 137 -7.32 -4.11 3.04
C GLY A 137 -7.69 -5.26 3.95
N LYS A 138 -8.98 -5.49 4.19
CA LYS A 138 -9.50 -6.60 5.01
C LYS A 138 -9.14 -7.96 4.42
N PHE A 139 -9.23 -8.11 3.09
CA PHE A 139 -8.83 -9.34 2.39
C PHE A 139 -7.32 -9.64 2.48
N GLY A 140 -6.50 -8.65 2.87
CA GLY A 140 -5.06 -8.83 3.10
C GLY A 140 -4.68 -8.86 4.57
N GLN A 141 -5.64 -9.03 5.47
CA GLN A 141 -5.42 -9.02 6.91
C GLN A 141 -4.56 -10.20 7.36
N ARG A 142 -3.62 -9.94 8.29
CA ARG A 142 -2.85 -10.97 8.97
C ARG A 142 -3.65 -11.60 10.10
N SER A 143 -3.51 -12.91 10.28
CA SER A 143 -4.08 -13.64 11.40
C SER A 143 -3.18 -13.59 12.62
N PHE A 144 -3.80 -13.56 13.80
CA PHE A 144 -3.12 -13.73 15.08
C PHE A 144 -3.92 -14.74 15.90
N ILE A 145 -3.22 -15.73 16.44
CA ILE A 145 -3.80 -16.72 17.34
C ILE A 145 -3.48 -16.26 18.76
N TYR A 146 -4.51 -16.22 19.60
CA TYR A 146 -4.40 -15.93 21.02
C TYR A 146 -4.75 -17.20 21.77
N GLU A 147 -3.78 -17.73 22.51
CA GLU A 147 -3.93 -18.92 23.33
C GLU A 147 -3.85 -18.48 24.79
N GLU A 148 -4.86 -18.81 25.59
CA GLU A 148 -4.80 -18.66 27.05
C GLU A 148 -3.89 -19.77 27.60
N ILE A 149 -2.82 -19.39 28.31
CA ILE A 149 -1.79 -20.31 28.82
C ILE A 149 -1.72 -20.35 30.34
N GLY A 150 -2.56 -19.58 31.04
CA GLY A 150 -2.61 -19.59 32.49
C GLY A 150 -3.42 -18.44 33.07
N ASP A 151 -3.48 -18.42 34.39
CA ASP A 151 -4.10 -17.38 35.18
C ASP A 151 -3.02 -16.45 35.77
N CYS A 152 -3.40 -15.21 36.07
CA CYS A 152 -2.61 -14.24 36.81
C CYS A 152 -3.52 -13.43 37.74
N ASP A 153 -2.97 -12.56 38.58
CA ASP A 153 -3.82 -11.63 39.32
C ASP A 153 -4.56 -10.71 38.32
N VAL A 154 -5.78 -10.27 38.66
CA VAL A 154 -6.57 -9.40 37.77
C VAL A 154 -5.84 -8.09 37.48
N GLU A 155 -5.04 -7.63 38.45
CA GLU A 155 -4.20 -6.44 38.36
C GLU A 155 -2.90 -6.68 37.56
N ASP A 156 -2.51 -7.94 37.34
CA ASP A 156 -1.32 -8.26 36.56
C ASP A 156 -1.54 -7.92 35.09
N CYS A 157 -0.66 -7.06 34.61
CA CYS A 157 -0.75 -6.48 33.29
C CYS A 157 0.67 -6.34 32.74
N TRP A 158 1.18 -7.36 32.02
CA TRP A 158 2.54 -7.37 31.47
C TRP A 158 2.62 -7.97 30.07
N GLN A 159 3.74 -7.74 29.36
CA GLN A 159 4.02 -8.36 28.06
C GLN A 159 5.52 -8.60 27.89
N ARG A 160 5.90 -9.76 27.34
CA ARG A 160 7.26 -10.07 26.89
C ARG A 160 7.30 -10.68 25.49
N GLU A 161 8.38 -10.42 24.78
CA GLU A 161 8.69 -11.10 23.51
C GLU A 161 9.56 -12.30 23.83
N LEU A 162 9.15 -13.47 23.35
CA LEU A 162 9.86 -14.73 23.53
C LEU A 162 10.38 -15.23 22.20
N VAL A 163 11.54 -15.87 22.22
CA VAL A 163 12.02 -16.75 21.16
C VAL A 163 11.69 -18.16 21.60
N VAL A 164 10.84 -18.87 20.85
CA VAL A 164 10.50 -20.26 21.14
C VAL A 164 11.35 -21.15 20.25
N ASN A 165 12.05 -22.13 20.83
CA ASN A 165 12.74 -23.23 20.13
C ASN A 165 13.78 -22.84 19.05
N GLY A 166 14.45 -21.70 19.19
CA GLY A 166 15.46 -21.27 18.19
C GLY A 166 14.89 -20.92 16.81
N GLU A 167 13.56 -20.83 16.69
CA GLU A 167 12.89 -20.39 15.48
C GLU A 167 12.99 -18.87 15.33
N VAL A 168 12.86 -18.39 14.08
CA VAL A 168 12.99 -16.97 13.73
C VAL A 168 11.79 -16.14 14.21
N ASP A 169 10.64 -16.78 14.46
CA ASP A 169 9.40 -16.09 14.79
C ASP A 169 9.28 -15.80 16.29
N THR A 170 9.26 -14.50 16.62
CA THR A 170 9.01 -14.04 17.98
C THR A 170 7.54 -14.19 18.33
N VAL A 171 7.25 -14.82 19.48
CA VAL A 171 5.91 -14.86 20.04
C VAL A 171 5.77 -13.81 21.13
N THR A 172 4.54 -13.36 21.36
CA THR A 172 4.26 -12.37 22.40
C THR A 172 3.48 -13.05 23.52
N GLU A 173 4.05 -13.15 24.71
CA GLU A 173 3.32 -13.54 25.91
C GLU A 173 2.86 -12.28 26.64
N PHE A 174 1.61 -12.23 27.11
CA PHE A 174 1.10 -11.09 27.86
C PHE A 174 0.04 -11.52 28.88
N ALA A 175 0.06 -10.90 30.06
CA ALA A 175 -0.99 -11.02 31.07
C ALA A 175 -1.95 -9.83 30.98
N PHE A 176 -3.25 -10.12 31.02
CA PHE A 176 -4.30 -9.11 31.07
C PHE A 176 -5.63 -9.70 31.57
N GLY A 177 -6.28 -9.03 32.51
CA GLY A 177 -7.63 -9.39 32.95
C GLY A 177 -7.69 -10.73 33.67
N GLY A 178 -6.68 -11.03 34.49
CA GLY A 178 -6.57 -12.28 35.27
C GLY A 178 -6.12 -13.50 34.46
N LYS A 179 -5.75 -13.30 33.18
CA LYS A 179 -5.33 -14.36 32.27
C LYS A 179 -3.99 -14.04 31.64
N VAL A 180 -3.22 -15.08 31.36
CA VAL A 180 -1.99 -15.03 30.58
C VAL A 180 -2.25 -15.60 29.20
N TYR A 181 -1.84 -14.88 28.15
CA TYR A 181 -2.01 -15.25 26.77
C TYR A 181 -0.68 -15.35 26.04
N ILE A 182 -0.59 -16.27 25.09
CA ILE A 182 0.41 -16.25 24.02
C ILE A 182 -0.28 -15.81 22.72
N ARG A 183 0.25 -14.73 22.12
CA ARG A 183 -0.08 -14.29 20.77
C ARG A 183 0.99 -14.77 19.80
N ARG A 184 0.57 -15.57 18.81
CA ARG A 184 1.39 -16.02 17.68
C ARG A 184 0.83 -15.45 16.37
N ARG A 185 1.68 -15.34 15.34
CA ARG A 185 1.16 -15.12 13.98
C ARG A 185 0.45 -16.41 13.53
N GLY A 186 -0.80 -16.28 13.10
CA GLY A 186 -1.49 -17.35 12.40
C GLY A 186 -1.08 -17.36 10.92
N GLU A 187 -1.52 -18.39 10.19
CA GLU A 187 -1.29 -18.52 8.75
C GLU A 187 -2.15 -17.53 7.97
N GLU A 188 -3.43 -17.84 7.77
CA GLU A 188 -4.40 -17.01 7.07
C GLU A 188 -5.52 -16.55 8.02
N ALA A 189 -6.03 -15.35 7.81
CA ALA A 189 -7.20 -14.89 8.56
C ALA A 189 -8.45 -15.53 7.93
N GLN A 190 -9.47 -15.82 8.74
CA GLN A 190 -10.67 -16.55 8.30
C GLN A 190 -11.30 -16.00 7.01
N GLU A 191 -11.31 -14.68 6.84
CA GLU A 191 -11.87 -13.99 5.67
C GLU A 191 -10.79 -13.31 4.79
N SER A 192 -9.53 -13.77 4.88
CA SER A 192 -8.47 -13.25 4.02
C SER A 192 -8.52 -13.90 2.64
N PHE A 193 -8.45 -13.07 1.61
CA PHE A 193 -8.20 -13.50 0.25
C PHE A 193 -7.18 -12.53 -0.38
N PRO A 194 -5.87 -12.72 -0.13
CA PRO A 194 -4.84 -11.74 -0.51
C PRO A 194 -4.77 -11.43 -2.01
N ALA A 195 -5.26 -12.32 -2.87
CA ALA A 195 -5.35 -12.07 -4.32
C ALA A 195 -6.28 -10.88 -4.64
N ILE A 196 -7.35 -10.67 -3.88
CA ILE A 196 -8.26 -9.52 -4.05
C ILE A 196 -7.53 -8.21 -3.72
N SER A 197 -6.84 -8.15 -2.57
CA SER A 197 -6.04 -6.99 -2.18
C SER A 197 -4.91 -6.72 -3.18
N GLY A 198 -4.26 -7.79 -3.65
CA GLY A 198 -3.25 -7.74 -4.69
C GLY A 198 -3.81 -7.12 -5.97
N ALA A 199 -4.98 -7.56 -6.41
CA ALA A 199 -5.66 -7.05 -7.60
C ALA A 199 -6.01 -5.56 -7.50
N VAL A 200 -6.63 -5.11 -6.41
CA VAL A 200 -6.98 -3.69 -6.20
C VAL A 200 -5.74 -2.81 -6.29
N THR A 201 -4.65 -3.20 -5.63
CA THR A 201 -3.41 -2.43 -5.67
C THR A 201 -2.69 -2.50 -7.02
N ALA A 202 -2.84 -3.60 -7.77
CA ALA A 202 -2.27 -3.74 -9.11
C ALA A 202 -2.98 -2.86 -10.14
N TYR A 203 -4.32 -2.82 -10.11
CA TYR A 203 -5.07 -1.87 -10.92
C TYR A 203 -4.67 -0.42 -10.60
N GLY A 204 -4.46 -0.08 -9.31
CA GLY A 204 -3.99 1.25 -8.91
C GLY A 204 -2.61 1.60 -9.46
N ARG A 205 -1.67 0.66 -9.39
CA ARG A 205 -0.33 0.84 -9.98
C ARG A 205 -0.38 1.01 -11.50
N MET A 206 -1.24 0.26 -12.19
CA MET A 206 -1.37 0.36 -13.65
C MET A 206 -2.06 1.64 -14.10
N LEU A 207 -3.07 2.12 -13.38
CA LEU A 207 -3.65 3.44 -13.61
C LEU A 207 -2.60 4.55 -13.43
N LEU A 208 -1.85 4.53 -12.32
CA LEU A 208 -0.77 5.50 -12.11
C LEU A 208 0.29 5.43 -13.21
N TRP A 209 0.67 4.22 -13.62
CA TRP A 209 1.65 4.03 -14.69
C TRP A 209 1.16 4.61 -16.02
N GLU A 210 -0.10 4.42 -16.37
CA GLU A 210 -0.72 5.02 -17.54
C GLU A 210 -0.68 6.56 -17.48
N LEU A 211 -1.03 7.15 -16.33
CA LEU A 211 -0.96 8.61 -16.13
C LEU A 211 0.48 9.14 -16.23
N ILE A 212 1.47 8.40 -15.72
CA ILE A 212 2.89 8.74 -15.82
C ILE A 212 3.35 8.75 -17.29
N GLU A 213 2.96 7.73 -18.05
CA GLU A 213 3.32 7.63 -19.47
C GLU A 213 2.65 8.75 -20.29
N GLN A 214 1.36 9.04 -20.04
CA GLN A 214 0.63 10.11 -20.73
C GLN A 214 1.19 11.50 -20.41
N ALA A 215 1.54 11.78 -19.14
CA ALA A 215 2.22 13.03 -18.77
C ALA A 215 3.62 13.14 -19.41
N GLY A 216 4.22 12.00 -19.77
CA GLY A 216 5.64 11.89 -20.08
C GLY A 216 6.47 11.82 -18.82
N ARG A 217 7.26 10.76 -18.67
CA ARG A 217 8.05 10.47 -17.45
C ARG A 217 8.92 11.63 -16.95
N GLY A 218 9.52 12.41 -17.86
CA GLY A 218 10.34 13.57 -17.51
C GLY A 218 9.57 14.73 -16.88
N ASN A 219 8.25 14.75 -17.04
CA ASN A 219 7.36 15.78 -16.51
C ASN A 219 6.77 15.41 -15.14
N VAL A 220 7.06 14.21 -14.62
CA VAL A 220 6.54 13.71 -13.33
C VAL A 220 7.66 13.74 -12.30
N PHE A 221 7.49 14.57 -11.27
CA PHE A 221 8.51 14.74 -10.21
C PHE A 221 8.26 13.86 -9.00
N TYR A 222 7.00 13.50 -8.73
CA TYR A 222 6.66 12.71 -7.54
C TYR A 222 5.32 11.99 -7.70
N VAL A 223 5.21 10.80 -7.13
CA VAL A 223 3.98 10.00 -7.10
C VAL A 223 3.77 9.46 -5.70
N ASP A 224 2.58 9.65 -5.13
CA ASP A 224 2.19 9.03 -3.87
C ASP A 224 0.76 8.49 -3.93
N THR A 225 0.66 7.17 -4.06
CA THR A 225 -0.55 6.33 -3.99
C THR A 225 -1.61 6.61 -5.06
N ASP A 226 -2.14 7.82 -5.12
CA ASP A 226 -3.23 8.30 -5.98
C ASP A 226 -2.95 9.70 -6.55
N SER A 227 -1.80 10.30 -6.19
CA SER A 227 -1.40 11.64 -6.60
C SER A 227 -0.16 11.66 -7.49
N LEU A 228 -0.11 12.62 -8.41
CA LEU A 228 1.04 12.94 -9.25
C LEU A 228 1.38 14.43 -9.13
N LEU A 229 2.67 14.70 -8.94
CA LEU A 229 3.24 16.04 -9.03
C LEU A 229 3.93 16.18 -10.38
N VAL A 230 3.45 17.11 -11.20
CA VAL A 230 3.90 17.31 -12.57
C VAL A 230 4.23 18.77 -12.84
N ASN A 231 5.05 19.03 -13.85
CA ASN A 231 5.23 20.37 -14.39
C ASN A 231 4.05 20.80 -15.28
N THR A 232 4.11 22.01 -15.83
CA THR A 232 3.08 22.56 -16.72
C THR A 232 2.84 21.69 -17.96
N GLU A 233 3.89 21.15 -18.57
CA GLU A 233 3.75 20.31 -19.76
C GLU A 233 3.03 18.99 -19.45
N GLY A 234 3.41 18.33 -18.35
CA GLY A 234 2.73 17.13 -17.87
C GLY A 234 1.27 17.40 -17.50
N TYR A 235 0.97 18.57 -16.92
CA TYR A 235 -0.41 18.99 -16.65
C TYR A 235 -1.22 19.15 -17.94
N GLU A 236 -0.70 19.88 -18.94
CA GLU A 236 -1.43 20.09 -20.20
C GLU A 236 -1.70 18.77 -20.94
N ARG A 237 -0.77 17.81 -20.89
CA ARG A 237 -0.98 16.46 -21.44
C ARG A 237 -2.07 15.66 -20.73
N LEU A 238 -2.23 15.87 -19.42
CA LEU A 238 -3.25 15.19 -18.60
C LEU A 238 -4.58 15.93 -18.52
N LYS A 239 -4.65 17.16 -19.03
CA LYS A 239 -5.81 18.06 -18.88
C LYS A 239 -7.11 17.48 -19.39
N ALA A 240 -7.06 16.71 -20.48
CA ALA A 240 -8.23 16.07 -21.07
C ALA A 240 -8.82 14.95 -20.19
N LEU A 241 -8.05 14.43 -19.22
CA LEU A 241 -8.49 13.41 -18.26
C LEU A 241 -9.07 14.01 -16.97
N ILE A 242 -9.03 15.33 -16.82
CA ILE A 242 -9.50 16.00 -15.60
C ILE A 242 -11.03 15.99 -15.58
N ASP A 243 -11.58 15.35 -14.56
CA ASP A 243 -13.01 15.19 -14.33
C ASP A 243 -13.27 15.10 -12.81
N PRO A 244 -13.34 16.24 -12.10
CA PRO A 244 -13.42 16.24 -10.63
C PRO A 244 -14.73 15.70 -10.07
N ASP A 245 -15.80 15.70 -10.87
CA ASP A 245 -17.15 15.31 -10.44
C ASP A 245 -17.37 13.80 -10.55
N LYS A 246 -16.49 13.09 -11.27
CA LYS A 246 -16.57 11.65 -11.48
C LYS A 246 -15.80 10.87 -10.41
N LEU A 247 -16.38 9.76 -9.96
CA LEU A 247 -15.69 8.78 -9.13
C LEU A 247 -14.48 8.21 -9.90
N GLY A 248 -13.29 8.32 -9.30
CA GLY A 248 -12.03 7.95 -9.95
C GLY A 248 -11.52 8.96 -10.98
N GLY A 249 -12.17 10.12 -11.10
CA GLY A 249 -11.72 11.17 -11.98
C GLY A 249 -10.47 11.88 -11.45
N LEU A 250 -9.62 12.31 -12.38
CA LEU A 250 -8.42 13.09 -12.06
C LEU A 250 -8.83 14.53 -11.77
N HIS A 251 -8.27 15.15 -10.73
CA HIS A 251 -8.53 16.55 -10.44
C HIS A 251 -7.27 17.33 -10.06
N LEU A 252 -7.36 18.64 -10.23
CA LEU A 252 -6.33 19.57 -9.81
C LEU A 252 -6.48 19.88 -8.33
N ASP A 253 -5.69 19.22 -7.49
CA ASP A 253 -5.62 19.50 -6.05
C ASP A 253 -4.95 20.86 -5.76
N ARG A 254 -3.79 21.13 -6.38
CA ARG A 254 -2.99 22.33 -6.09
C ARG A 254 -2.03 22.70 -7.21
N ILE A 255 -1.87 24.01 -7.41
CA ILE A 255 -0.75 24.61 -8.16
C ILE A 255 0.24 25.21 -7.15
N ALA A 256 1.53 25.01 -7.39
CA ALA A 256 2.60 25.58 -6.59
C ALA A 256 3.74 26.05 -7.50
N SER A 257 4.32 27.19 -7.16
CA SER A 257 5.52 27.76 -7.77
C SER A 257 6.80 27.07 -7.28
N LYS A 258 6.80 26.57 -6.03
CA LYS A 258 7.97 25.92 -5.42
C LYS A 258 7.60 24.68 -4.62
N VAL A 259 8.27 23.59 -4.97
CA VAL A 259 8.21 22.30 -4.27
C VAL A 259 9.63 21.80 -4.01
N ILE A 260 9.89 21.32 -2.80
CA ILE A 260 11.15 20.66 -2.42
C ILE A 260 10.82 19.26 -1.94
N ILE A 261 11.39 18.23 -2.58
CA ILE A 261 11.18 16.83 -2.22
C ILE A 261 12.43 16.34 -1.50
N PHE A 262 12.29 15.96 -0.23
CA PHE A 262 13.39 15.41 0.56
C PHE A 262 13.42 13.87 0.51
N GLY A 263 12.27 13.25 0.22
CA GLY A 263 12.16 11.81 0.10
C GLY A 263 10.72 11.31 0.15
N LEU A 264 10.55 10.04 0.50
CA LEU A 264 9.23 9.41 0.57
C LEU A 264 8.36 10.07 1.64
N LYS A 265 7.31 10.76 1.18
CA LYS A 265 6.31 11.42 2.01
C LYS A 265 6.94 12.48 2.93
N ASP A 266 8.01 13.10 2.46
CA ASP A 266 8.69 14.23 3.08
C ASP A 266 8.98 15.27 1.99
N TYR A 267 8.13 16.29 1.91
CA TYR A 267 8.22 17.34 0.91
C TYR A 267 7.66 18.66 1.43
N SER A 268 8.13 19.77 0.89
CA SER A 268 7.65 21.13 1.18
C SER A 268 6.99 21.73 -0.04
N VAL A 269 5.81 22.32 0.15
CA VAL A 269 5.07 23.04 -0.91
C VAL A 269 4.83 24.46 -0.42
N GLU A 270 5.40 25.44 -1.10
CA GLU A 270 5.35 26.86 -0.69
C GLU A 270 5.80 27.08 0.77
N GLY A 271 6.92 26.47 1.15
CA GLY A 271 7.48 26.56 2.50
C GLY A 271 6.77 25.71 3.56
N LYS A 272 5.58 25.18 3.27
CA LYS A 272 4.85 24.28 4.19
C LYS A 272 5.30 22.84 3.98
N ARG A 273 6.11 22.32 4.92
CA ARG A 273 6.60 20.94 4.91
C ARG A 273 5.52 19.95 5.39
N LYS A 274 5.23 18.93 4.59
CA LYS A 274 4.43 17.75 4.94
C LYS A 274 5.37 16.57 5.13
N VAL A 275 5.35 15.99 6.33
CA VAL A 275 6.19 14.86 6.70
C VAL A 275 5.32 13.74 7.28
N LYS A 276 5.32 12.56 6.64
CA LYS A 276 4.59 11.42 7.20
C LYS A 276 5.27 10.91 8.45
N GLY A 277 4.46 10.68 9.48
CA GLY A 277 4.91 10.06 10.72
C GLY A 277 5.52 11.03 11.70
N VAL A 278 5.62 12.33 11.40
CA VAL A 278 5.98 13.36 12.38
C VAL A 278 4.70 14.05 12.84
N LYS A 279 4.51 14.17 14.16
CA LYS A 279 3.34 14.86 14.73
C LYS A 279 3.39 16.36 14.43
N SER A 280 2.23 16.99 14.30
CA SER A 280 2.12 18.44 14.09
C SER A 280 2.75 19.26 15.23
N LYS A 281 2.70 18.74 16.47
CA LYS A 281 3.32 19.34 17.66
C LYS A 281 4.79 18.94 17.89
N ALA A 282 5.39 18.16 16.98
CA ALA A 282 6.78 17.73 17.16
C ALA A 282 7.74 18.93 17.00
N VAL A 283 8.68 19.06 17.92
CA VAL A 283 9.69 20.12 17.90
C VAL A 283 10.83 19.71 16.98
N LYS A 284 11.11 20.51 15.96
CA LYS A 284 12.25 20.27 15.06
C LYS A 284 13.54 20.60 15.82
N VAL A 285 14.44 19.63 15.94
CA VAL A 285 15.74 19.76 16.63
C VAL A 285 16.94 19.53 15.70
N GLY A 286 16.70 19.19 14.45
CA GLY A 286 17.69 19.11 13.38
C GLY A 286 17.00 19.10 12.02
N GLU A 287 17.76 19.06 10.94
CA GLU A 287 17.20 19.09 9.57
C GLU A 287 16.16 17.97 9.34
N HIS A 288 16.43 16.81 9.95
CA HIS A 288 15.60 15.61 9.91
C HIS A 288 15.44 14.92 11.26
N ALA A 289 15.60 15.68 12.33
CA ALA A 289 15.43 15.21 13.69
C ALA A 289 14.32 16.03 14.37
N TRP A 290 13.41 15.31 15.02
CA TRP A 290 12.32 15.88 15.80
C TRP A 290 12.28 15.27 17.19
N ILE A 291 11.73 16.01 18.14
CA ILE A 291 11.27 15.47 19.41
C ILE A 291 9.75 15.45 19.33
N GLU A 292 9.16 14.25 19.46
CA GLU A 292 7.70 14.09 19.47
C GLU A 292 7.22 13.55 20.80
N GLU A 293 6.06 14.05 21.26
CA GLU A 293 5.31 13.43 22.34
C GLU A 293 4.84 12.05 21.90
N LYS A 294 5.34 11.02 22.55
CA LYS A 294 4.91 9.65 22.35
C LYS A 294 3.98 9.26 23.48
N TRP A 295 2.75 9.03 23.05
CA TRP A 295 1.62 8.56 23.84
C TRP A 295 1.89 7.09 24.14
N GLU A 296 1.92 6.72 25.43
CA GLU A 296 2.14 5.33 25.83
C GLU A 296 1.03 4.47 25.19
N ARG A 297 1.45 3.44 24.46
CA ARG A 297 0.53 2.48 23.85
C ARG A 297 0.14 1.47 24.92
N PHE A 298 -1.04 0.86 24.77
CA PHE A 298 -1.52 -0.20 25.66
C PHE A 298 -0.44 -1.28 25.95
N HIS A 299 0.21 -1.80 24.91
CA HIS A 299 1.32 -2.77 25.05
C HIS A 299 2.58 -2.23 25.78
N SER A 300 2.81 -0.93 25.77
CA SER A 300 3.89 -0.29 26.53
C SER A 300 3.50 -0.07 27.99
N ALA A 301 2.24 0.25 28.26
CA ALA A 301 1.69 0.33 29.61
C ALA A 301 1.67 -1.06 30.28
N LEU A 302 1.27 -2.09 29.53
CA LEU A 302 1.46 -3.50 29.88
C LEU A 302 2.92 -3.78 30.28
N ARG A 303 3.91 -3.51 29.43
CA ARG A 303 5.33 -3.73 29.80
C ARG A 303 5.78 -3.05 31.09
N ARG A 304 5.11 -1.97 31.52
CA ARG A 304 5.42 -1.25 32.75
C ARG A 304 4.73 -1.83 34.00
N GLY A 305 3.68 -2.63 33.85
CA GLY A 305 2.94 -3.22 34.97
C GLY A 305 1.89 -2.31 35.62
N THR A 306 1.56 -1.16 35.02
CA THR A 306 0.59 -0.20 35.58
C THR A 306 -0.23 0.46 34.47
N LEU A 307 -1.56 0.39 34.58
CA LEU A 307 -2.51 1.00 33.62
C LEU A 307 -3.13 2.31 34.12
N GLU A 308 -3.03 2.59 35.42
CA GLU A 308 -3.73 3.69 36.10
C GLU A 308 -3.19 5.07 35.71
N ASP A 309 -1.90 5.17 35.40
CA ASP A 309 -1.24 6.42 35.00
C ASP A 309 -0.97 6.48 33.51
N TYR A 310 -1.34 7.60 32.87
CA TYR A 310 -1.04 7.85 31.46
C TYR A 310 0.27 8.63 31.29
N ARG A 311 1.29 8.05 30.64
CA ARG A 311 2.59 8.72 30.42
C ARG A 311 2.74 9.23 29.00
N ILE A 312 3.03 10.53 28.87
CA ILE A 312 3.53 11.14 27.64
C ILE A 312 5.05 11.27 27.79
N ARG A 313 5.81 10.67 26.87
CA ARG A 313 7.28 10.78 26.86
C ARG A 313 7.73 11.56 25.64
N LEU A 314 8.74 12.39 25.80
CA LEU A 314 9.44 12.97 24.66
C LEU A 314 10.35 11.91 24.05
N SER A 315 10.16 11.61 22.76
CA SER A 315 10.97 10.64 22.03
C SER A 315 11.68 11.35 20.88
N PRO A 316 13.00 11.17 20.72
CA PRO A 316 13.66 11.59 19.50
C PRO A 316 13.12 10.76 18.32
N LYS A 317 13.03 11.41 17.17
CA LYS A 317 12.64 10.84 15.91
C LYS A 317 13.53 11.37 14.81
N VAL A 318 14.31 10.47 14.24
CA VAL A 318 15.15 10.76 13.08
C VAL A 318 14.51 10.09 11.87
N LEU A 319 14.27 10.85 10.81
CA LEU A 319 13.79 10.28 9.55
C LEU A 319 14.95 9.58 8.84
N LYS A 320 14.66 8.44 8.20
CA LYS A 320 15.59 7.79 7.26
C LYS A 320 15.54 8.54 5.93
N LEU A 321 16.70 8.86 5.37
CA LEU A 321 16.79 9.90 4.34
C LEU A 321 17.38 9.56 2.98
N PRO A 322 18.20 8.52 2.76
CA PRO A 322 18.36 8.14 1.38
C PRO A 322 17.05 7.49 0.92
N TYR A 323 16.47 8.04 -0.16
CA TYR A 323 15.50 7.32 -0.96
C TYR A 323 16.16 6.01 -1.40
N ASP A 324 15.65 4.88 -0.92
CA ASP A 324 16.30 3.57 -1.00
C ASP A 324 15.63 2.63 -2.03
N LYS A 325 14.82 3.20 -2.92
CA LYS A 325 14.04 2.46 -3.94
C LYS A 325 14.55 2.67 -5.37
N GLY A 326 15.68 3.36 -5.52
CA GLY A 326 16.35 3.69 -6.78
C GLY A 326 17.66 4.43 -6.50
N ILE A 327 18.33 4.87 -7.56
CA ILE A 327 19.58 5.63 -7.49
C ILE A 327 19.23 7.11 -7.63
N VAL A 328 19.52 7.90 -6.61
CA VAL A 328 19.33 9.36 -6.63
C VAL A 328 20.54 9.99 -7.31
N GLN A 329 20.30 10.72 -8.40
CA GLN A 329 21.33 11.43 -9.15
C GLN A 329 21.64 12.80 -8.50
N GLU A 330 22.73 13.45 -8.90
CA GLU A 330 23.13 14.77 -8.37
C GLU A 330 22.02 15.83 -8.51
N GLY A 331 21.24 15.79 -9.60
CA GLY A 331 20.09 16.67 -9.84
C GLY A 331 18.82 16.30 -9.07
N GLY A 332 18.85 15.27 -8.22
CA GLY A 332 17.69 14.76 -7.46
C GLY A 332 16.73 13.88 -8.26
N SER A 333 16.99 13.64 -9.55
CA SER A 333 16.24 12.66 -10.34
C SER A 333 16.53 11.24 -9.85
N ILE A 334 15.57 10.33 -10.06
CA ILE A 334 15.66 8.95 -9.60
C ILE A 334 15.79 8.04 -10.82
N GLU A 335 16.91 7.31 -10.89
CA GLU A 335 17.03 6.19 -11.80
C GLU A 335 16.57 4.89 -11.12
N PRO A 336 15.74 4.08 -11.79
CA PRO A 336 15.36 2.78 -11.25
C PRO A 336 16.59 1.87 -11.15
N PHE A 337 16.61 0.98 -10.15
CA PHE A 337 17.65 -0.04 -10.09
C PHE A 337 17.65 -0.87 -11.38
N LYS A 338 18.81 -0.98 -12.02
CA LYS A 338 19.02 -1.85 -13.17
C LYS A 338 19.53 -3.20 -12.69
N LEU A 339 18.70 -4.23 -12.82
CA LEU A 339 19.02 -5.59 -12.40
C LEU A 339 19.43 -6.44 -13.61
N GLU A 340 20.41 -7.33 -13.44
CA GLU A 340 20.90 -8.19 -14.54
C GLU A 340 20.42 -9.65 -14.40
N ARG A 341 20.17 -10.11 -13.17
CA ARG A 341 19.41 -11.32 -12.85
C ARG A 341 19.20 -11.39 -11.34
N VAL A 342 17.94 -11.47 -10.88
CA VAL A 342 17.57 -11.74 -9.48
C VAL A 342 16.50 -12.80 -9.44
#